data_AF-A0A439DQ33-F1
#
_entry.id   AF-A0A439DQ33-F1
#
_cell.length_a   1.000
_cell.length_b   1.000
_cell.length_c   1.000
_cell.angle_alpha   90.00
_cell.angle_beta   90.00
_cell.angle_gamma   90.00
#
_symmetry.space_group_name_H-M   'P 1'
#
loop_
_entity.id
_entity.type
_entity.pdbx_description
1 polymer ?
#
loop_
_entity_poly.entity_id
_entity_poly.type
_entity_poly.pdbx_seq_one_letter_code
_entity_poly.pdbx_strand_id
1 'polypeptide(L)'
;MTAAALAFAAPASADVDSAFAAELHTYGIYGQKDFNAWIAKISCKRLRNNVDHNANDSAKFIFEQLQRGSTTEQAWQFLGAGLRTYCPDKLPILDDVAR
;
A
#
# COMPACT_ATOMS: atom_id res chain seq x y z
N MET A 1 42.03 32.56 2.72
CA MET A 1 40.57 32.46 2.90
C MET A 1 40.10 31.19 2.21
N THR A 2 39.77 30.15 2.98
CA THR A 2 39.25 28.87 2.47
C THR A 2 37.72 28.91 2.50
N ALA A 3 37.10 28.99 1.32
CA ALA A 3 35.66 28.91 1.19
C ALA A 3 35.22 27.45 1.34
N ALA A 4 34.46 27.14 2.39
CA ALA A 4 33.82 25.84 2.54
C ALA A 4 32.68 25.73 1.51
N ALA A 5 32.83 24.83 0.54
CA ALA A 5 31.75 24.46 -0.35
C ALA A 5 30.72 23.63 0.44
N LEU A 6 29.58 24.23 0.78
CA LEU A 6 28.43 23.50 1.28
C LEU A 6 27.86 22.68 0.11
N ALA A 7 28.19 21.39 0.07
CA ALA A 7 27.55 20.46 -0.83
C ALA A 7 26.08 20.30 -0.42
N PHE A 8 25.16 20.78 -1.25
CA PHE A 8 23.74 20.53 -1.08
C PHE A 8 23.49 19.03 -1.27
N ALA A 9 23.14 18.33 -0.19
CA ALA A 9 22.68 16.95 -0.29
C ALA A 9 21.40 16.92 -1.14
N ALA A 10 21.33 16.01 -2.12
CA ALA A 10 20.11 15.77 -2.86
C ALA A 10 18.98 15.36 -1.90
N PRO A 11 17.73 15.78 -2.14
CA PRO A 11 16.61 15.40 -1.30
C PRO A 11 16.53 13.87 -1.25
N ALA A 12 16.47 13.30 -0.06
CA ALA A 12 16.26 11.87 0.12
C ALA A 12 14.87 11.53 -0.42
N SER A 13 14.81 10.88 -1.59
CA SER A 13 13.57 10.26 -2.06
C SER A 13 13.18 9.20 -1.04
N ALA A 14 11.99 9.30 -0.46
CA ALA A 14 11.45 8.23 0.37
C ALA A 14 11.45 6.94 -0.45
N ASP A 15 11.86 5.82 0.17
CA ASP A 15 11.72 4.52 -0.47
C ASP A 15 10.23 4.21 -0.70
N VAL A 16 9.94 3.29 -1.61
CA VAL A 16 8.56 2.97 -2.02
C VAL A 16 7.69 2.57 -0.82
N ASP A 17 8.23 1.83 0.16
CA ASP A 17 7.47 1.40 1.33
C ASP A 17 7.20 2.60 2.27
N SER A 18 8.12 3.58 2.35
CA SER A 18 7.93 4.82 3.10
C SER A 18 6.87 5.73 2.47
N ALA A 19 6.88 5.86 1.14
CA ALA A 19 5.87 6.61 0.41
C ALA A 19 4.48 5.95 0.56
N PHE A 20 4.41 4.62 0.48
CA PHE A 20 3.19 3.86 0.70
C PHE A 20 2.64 4.06 2.12
N ALA A 21 3.47 3.96 3.15
CA ALA A 21 3.03 4.22 4.52
C ALA A 21 2.51 5.66 4.72
N ALA A 22 3.17 6.64 4.08
CA ALA A 22 2.70 8.03 4.12
C ALA A 22 1.33 8.20 3.45
N GLU A 23 1.08 7.53 2.32
CA GLU A 23 -0.23 7.52 1.66
C GLU A 23 -1.30 6.88 2.55
N LEU A 24 -1.02 5.74 3.17
CA LEU A 24 -1.96 5.07 4.09
C LEU A 24 -2.35 5.95 5.28
N HIS A 25 -1.45 6.79 5.79
CA HIS A 25 -1.79 7.74 6.85
C HIS A 25 -2.84 8.77 6.41
N THR A 26 -2.90 9.13 5.12
CA THR A 26 -3.94 10.02 4.59
C THR A 26 -5.35 9.40 4.65
N TYR A 27 -5.41 8.07 4.64
CA TYR A 27 -6.62 7.26 4.82
C TYR A 27 -6.94 6.99 6.30
N GLY A 28 -6.13 7.53 7.23
CA GLY A 28 -6.22 7.21 8.65
C GLY A 28 -5.80 5.76 8.98
N ILE A 29 -5.05 5.11 8.09
CA ILE A 29 -4.56 3.75 8.27
C ILE A 29 -3.14 3.82 8.81
N TYR A 30 -3.00 3.60 10.10
CA TYR A 30 -1.72 3.59 10.78
C TYR A 30 -1.18 2.16 10.87
N GLY A 31 0.14 2.01 10.99
CA GLY A 31 0.76 0.70 11.16
C GLY A 31 2.27 0.77 10.98
N GLN A 32 2.96 -0.34 11.25
CA GLN A 32 4.39 -0.42 10.95
C GLN A 32 4.59 -0.44 9.43
N LYS A 33 5.47 0.44 8.92
CA LYS A 33 5.78 0.59 7.49
C LYS A 33 5.95 -0.75 6.77
N ASP A 34 6.86 -1.58 7.27
CA ASP A 34 7.22 -2.84 6.63
C ASP A 34 6.11 -3.89 6.73
N PHE A 35 5.28 -3.82 7.78
CA PHE A 35 4.12 -4.70 7.92
C PHE A 35 3.02 -4.34 6.91
N ASN A 36 2.72 -3.05 6.75
CA ASN A 36 1.77 -2.58 5.74
C ASN A 36 2.28 -2.92 4.32
N ALA A 37 3.56 -2.66 4.04
CA ALA A 37 4.15 -3.03 2.75
C ALA A 37 4.09 -4.56 2.52
N TRP A 38 4.33 -5.36 3.56
CA TRP A 38 4.18 -6.83 3.49
C TRP A 38 2.74 -7.26 3.19
N ILE A 39 1.73 -6.68 3.85
CA ILE A 39 0.31 -6.96 3.59
C ILE A 39 -0.01 -6.72 2.11
N ALA A 40 0.40 -5.57 1.55
CA ALA A 40 0.15 -5.27 0.14
C ALA A 40 0.83 -6.27 -0.81
N LYS A 41 2.09 -6.63 -0.52
CA LYS A 41 2.87 -7.61 -1.29
C LYS A 41 2.26 -9.02 -1.21
N ILE A 42 1.73 -9.43 -0.05
CA ILE A 42 1.07 -10.75 0.09
C ILE A 42 -0.32 -10.76 -0.56
N SER A 43 -1.11 -9.69 -0.48
CA SER A 43 -2.38 -9.57 -1.23
C SER A 43 -2.15 -9.72 -2.74
N CYS A 44 -1.11 -9.06 -3.28
CA CYS A 44 -0.68 -9.26 -4.65
C CYS A 44 -0.41 -10.74 -4.99
N LYS A 45 0.38 -11.42 -4.14
CA LYS A 45 0.75 -12.82 -4.34
C LYS A 45 -0.48 -13.74 -4.26
N ARG A 46 -1.42 -13.46 -3.35
CA ARG A 46 -2.69 -14.19 -3.23
C ARG A 46 -3.52 -14.07 -4.50
N LEU A 47 -3.64 -12.88 -5.08
CA LEU A 47 -4.30 -12.66 -6.36
C LEU A 47 -3.61 -13.42 -7.51
N ARG A 48 -2.29 -13.32 -7.63
CA ARG A 48 -1.53 -14.03 -8.69
C ARG A 48 -1.62 -15.55 -8.58
N ASN A 49 -1.77 -16.06 -7.37
CA ASN A 49 -1.90 -17.48 -7.10
C ASN A 49 -3.36 -17.96 -7.06
N ASN A 50 -4.32 -17.10 -7.43
CA ASN A 50 -5.76 -17.41 -7.41
C ASN A 50 -6.24 -17.90 -6.02
N VAL A 51 -5.67 -17.36 -4.95
CA VAL A 51 -6.14 -17.56 -3.56
C VAL A 51 -7.24 -16.56 -3.24
N ASP A 52 -7.05 -15.30 -3.65
CA ASP A 52 -8.12 -14.30 -3.69
C ASP A 52 -8.68 -14.34 -5.10
N HIS A 53 -9.99 -14.64 -5.25
CA HIS A 53 -10.62 -14.79 -6.56
C HIS A 53 -11.09 -13.46 -7.13
N ASN A 54 -11.30 -12.48 -6.28
CA ASN A 54 -11.79 -11.15 -6.64
C ASN A 54 -11.26 -10.10 -5.66
N ALA A 55 -11.59 -8.83 -5.92
CA ALA A 55 -11.19 -7.71 -5.08
C ALA A 55 -11.80 -7.76 -3.67
N ASN A 56 -13.01 -8.32 -3.50
CA ASN A 56 -13.63 -8.46 -2.17
C ASN A 56 -12.85 -9.41 -1.28
N ASP A 57 -12.35 -10.53 -1.82
CA ASP A 57 -11.51 -11.48 -1.08
C ASP A 57 -10.22 -10.79 -0.58
N SER A 58 -9.60 -10.00 -1.46
CA SER A 58 -8.39 -9.23 -1.13
C SER A 58 -8.68 -8.14 -0.09
N ALA A 59 -9.78 -7.40 -0.23
CA ALA A 59 -10.17 -6.35 0.70
C ALA A 59 -10.52 -6.93 2.08
N LYS A 60 -11.20 -8.09 2.12
CA LYS A 60 -11.48 -8.81 3.36
C LYS A 60 -10.18 -9.27 4.04
N PHE A 61 -9.26 -9.87 3.29
CA PHE A 61 -7.96 -10.27 3.83
C PHE A 61 -7.23 -9.07 4.43
N ILE A 62 -7.16 -7.94 3.72
CA ILE A 62 -6.53 -6.71 4.22
C ILE A 62 -7.23 -6.22 5.49
N PHE A 63 -8.56 -6.14 5.49
CA PHE A 63 -9.35 -5.71 6.64
C PHE A 63 -9.02 -6.53 7.91
N GLU A 64 -8.85 -7.85 7.77
CA GLU A 64 -8.46 -8.74 8.86
C GLU A 64 -7.05 -8.48 9.41
N GLN A 65 -6.16 -7.84 8.62
CA GLN A 65 -4.81 -7.45 9.05
C GLN A 65 -4.74 -6.04 9.66
N LEU A 66 -5.74 -5.19 9.41
CA LEU A 66 -5.74 -3.81 9.90
C LEU A 66 -5.98 -3.74 11.40
N GLN A 67 -5.68 -2.57 11.98
CA GLN A 67 -5.91 -2.32 13.39
C GLN A 67 -7.40 -2.46 13.75
N ARG A 68 -7.68 -2.89 14.98
CA ARG A 68 -9.07 -2.93 15.49
C ARG A 68 -9.70 -1.54 15.41
N GLY A 69 -10.93 -1.47 14.90
CA GLY A 69 -11.65 -0.22 14.67
C GLY A 69 -11.45 0.37 13.28
N SER A 70 -10.64 -0.25 12.42
CA SER A 70 -10.57 0.12 11.00
C SER A 70 -11.91 -0.13 10.29
N THR A 71 -12.13 0.55 9.18
CA THR A 71 -13.35 0.45 8.39
C THR A 71 -13.17 -0.37 7.12
N THR A 72 -14.27 -0.86 6.55
CA THR A 72 -14.25 -1.51 5.23
C THR A 72 -13.68 -0.57 4.16
N GLU A 73 -14.04 0.72 4.21
CA GLU A 73 -13.52 1.74 3.28
C GLU A 73 -12.00 1.85 3.35
N GLN A 74 -11.43 1.85 4.56
CA GLN A 74 -9.98 1.85 4.75
C GLN A 74 -9.32 0.61 4.12
N ALA A 75 -9.92 -0.57 4.24
CA ALA A 75 -9.38 -1.77 3.60
C ALA A 75 -9.39 -1.66 2.06
N TRP A 76 -10.42 -1.04 1.49
CA TRP A 76 -10.49 -0.76 0.05
C TRP A 76 -9.48 0.29 -0.41
N GLN A 77 -9.31 1.37 0.36
CA GLN A 77 -8.29 2.39 0.09
C GLN A 77 -6.88 1.79 0.16
N PHE A 78 -6.62 0.94 1.16
CA PHE A 78 -5.38 0.19 1.26
C PHE A 78 -5.18 -0.73 0.06
N LEU A 79 -6.20 -1.51 -0.33
CA LEU A 79 -6.12 -2.39 -1.49
C LEU A 79 -5.77 -1.60 -2.75
N GLY A 80 -6.46 -0.49 -3.01
CA GLY A 80 -6.20 0.36 -4.17
C GLY A 80 -4.80 0.95 -4.20
N ALA A 81 -4.29 1.42 -3.05
CA ALA A 81 -2.91 1.87 -2.94
C ALA A 81 -1.91 0.71 -3.14
N GLY A 82 -2.13 -0.42 -2.47
CA GLY A 82 -1.25 -1.58 -2.56
C GLY A 82 -1.15 -2.18 -3.97
N LEU A 83 -2.27 -2.26 -4.69
CA LEU A 83 -2.29 -2.71 -6.09
C LEU A 83 -1.50 -1.73 -6.97
N ARG A 84 -1.74 -0.42 -6.86
CA ARG A 84 -0.99 0.60 -7.63
C ARG A 84 0.52 0.54 -7.37
N THR A 85 0.92 0.36 -6.12
CA THR A 85 2.32 0.42 -5.71
C THR A 85 3.09 -0.87 -6.03
N TYR A 86 2.50 -2.05 -5.79
CA TYR A 86 3.25 -3.32 -5.84
C TYR A 86 2.78 -4.30 -6.93
N CYS A 87 1.59 -4.11 -7.50
CA CYS A 87 1.09 -4.97 -8.59
C CYS A 87 0.09 -4.30 -9.52
N PRO A 88 0.54 -3.30 -10.30
CA PRO A 88 -0.32 -2.56 -11.21
C PRO A 88 -0.98 -3.47 -12.26
N ASP A 89 -0.39 -4.64 -12.54
CA ASP A 89 -0.96 -5.67 -13.42
C ASP A 89 -2.26 -6.29 -12.91
N LYS A 90 -2.56 -6.16 -11.61
CA LYS A 90 -3.79 -6.65 -10.97
C LYS A 90 -4.76 -5.52 -10.62
N LEU A 91 -4.39 -4.26 -10.84
CA LEU A 91 -5.25 -3.11 -10.56
C LEU A 91 -6.64 -3.16 -11.21
N PRO A 92 -6.82 -3.68 -12.46
CA PRO A 92 -8.14 -3.76 -13.09
C PRO A 92 -9.18 -4.60 -12.34
N ILE A 93 -8.77 -5.43 -11.37
CA ILE A 93 -9.71 -6.21 -10.54
C ILE A 93 -10.66 -5.32 -9.71
N LEU A 94 -10.29 -4.05 -9.50
CA LEU A 94 -11.15 -3.09 -8.82
C LEU A 94 -12.33 -2.64 -9.68
N ASP A 95 -12.23 -2.71 -11.01
CA ASP A 95 -13.32 -2.33 -11.90
C ASP A 95 -14.43 -3.39 -11.89
N ASP A 96 -14.09 -4.65 -11.58
CA ASP A 96 -15.04 -5.76 -11.51
C ASP A 96 -16.07 -5.61 -10.38
N VAL A 97 -15.76 -4.83 -9.34
CA VAL A 97 -16.67 -4.58 -8.21
C VAL A 97 -17.48 -3.30 -8.34
N ALA A 98 -17.13 -2.42 -9.28
CA ALA A 98 -17.87 -1.19 -9.57
C ALA A 98 -19.00 -1.40 -10.61
N ARG A 99 -19.08 -2.60 -11.20
CA ARG A 99 -20.08 -3.01 -12.19
C ARG A 99 -21.24 -3.76 -11.54
#